data_AF-R7RZU9-F1
#
_entry.id   AF-R7RZU9-F1
#
_cell.length_a   1.000
_cell.length_b   1.000
_cell.length_c   1.000
_cell.angle_alpha   90.00
_cell.angle_beta   90.00
_cell.angle_gamma   90.00
#
_symmetry.space_group_name_H-M   'P 1'
#
loop_
_entity.id
_entity.type
_entity.pdbx_description
1 polymer ?
#
loop_
_entity_poly.entity_id
_entity_poly.type
_entity_poly.pdbx_seq_one_letter_code
_entity_poly.pdbx_strand_id
1 'polypeptide(L)'
;IPLRTWINYRPAYLDELLRLEGRGTYITQTRCCTCNAPGVELHRCKDCLSFGEMLCAACMVNSHKAHPFHRIEVCTPLGTSWHSRTEASVGLEVHLGHTTATKCPFSSPGHAQFIALHVNGLHRIAIDFCGCPSSPPRHVQLLRASLYPATPH
;
A
#
# COMPACT_ATOMS: atom_id res chain seq x y z
N ILE A 1 13.55 37.09 -7.25
CA ILE A 1 13.12 36.04 -6.29
C ILE A 1 12.77 34.79 -7.10
N PRO A 2 13.50 33.67 -6.93
CA PRO A 2 13.34 32.45 -7.73
C PRO A 2 11.92 31.86 -7.75
N LEU A 3 11.06 32.21 -6.79
CA LEU A 3 9.67 31.75 -6.76
C LEU A 3 8.74 32.53 -7.70
N ARG A 4 9.06 33.77 -8.07
CA ARG A 4 8.21 34.59 -8.96
C ARG A 4 8.21 34.10 -10.41
N THR A 5 9.25 33.41 -10.85
CA THR A 5 9.35 32.85 -12.22
C THR A 5 8.28 31.79 -12.47
N TRP A 6 7.78 31.12 -11.43
CA TRP A 6 6.77 30.06 -11.54
C TRP A 6 5.34 30.57 -11.73
N ILE A 7 5.07 31.88 -11.56
CA ILE A 7 3.71 32.43 -11.62
C ILE A 7 3.04 32.13 -12.97
N ASN A 8 3.79 32.27 -14.07
CA ASN A 8 3.27 32.02 -15.42
C ASN A 8 2.99 30.54 -15.70
N TYR A 9 3.54 29.63 -14.90
CA TYR A 9 3.36 28.18 -15.02
C TYR A 9 2.24 27.64 -14.12
N ARG A 10 1.64 28.50 -13.28
CA ARG A 10 0.59 28.11 -12.34
C ARG A 10 -0.56 27.31 -12.99
N PRO A 11 -1.10 27.70 -14.16
CA PRO A 11 -2.18 26.93 -14.79
C PRO A 11 -1.75 25.51 -15.14
N ALA A 12 -0.59 25.35 -15.79
CA ALA A 12 -0.07 24.03 -16.15
C ALA A 12 0.17 23.14 -14.92
N TYR A 13 0.66 23.73 -13.82
CA TYR A 13 0.88 22.98 -12.58
C TYR A 13 -0.44 22.54 -11.94
N LEU A 14 -1.45 23.40 -11.96
CA LEU A 14 -2.79 23.03 -11.49
C LEU A 14 -3.39 21.91 -12.34
N ASP A 15 -3.27 21.99 -13.66
CA ASP A 15 -3.73 20.94 -14.57
C ASP A 15 -3.06 19.59 -14.28
N GLU A 16 -1.74 19.59 -14.03
CA GLU A 16 -1.01 18.37 -13.66
C GLU A 16 -1.41 17.83 -12.28
N LEU A 17 -1.67 18.69 -11.29
CA LEU A 17 -2.16 18.25 -9.98
C LEU A 17 -3.56 17.63 -10.09
N LEU A 18 -4.47 18.25 -10.85
CA LEU A 18 -5.79 17.69 -11.11
C LEU A 18 -5.71 16.37 -11.89
N ARG A 19 -4.79 16.30 -12.86
CA ARG A 19 -4.51 15.07 -13.62
C ARG A 19 -4.07 13.93 -12.70
N LEU A 20 -3.24 14.22 -11.70
CA LEU A 20 -2.77 13.26 -10.69
C LEU A 20 -3.87 12.82 -9.71
N GLU A 21 -4.85 13.68 -9.43
CA GLU A 21 -6.03 13.27 -8.64
C GLU A 21 -6.93 12.31 -9.43
N GLY A 22 -7.03 12.47 -10.75
CA GLY A 22 -7.74 11.56 -11.65
C GLY A 22 -6.97 10.29 -12.02
N ARG A 23 -7.25 9.71 -13.19
CA ARG A 23 -6.55 8.52 -13.74
C ARG A 23 -5.27 8.86 -14.53
N GLY A 24 -4.97 10.15 -14.69
CA GLY A 24 -3.86 10.63 -15.49
C GLY A 24 -3.75 9.95 -16.86
N THR A 25 -2.58 9.38 -17.15
CA THR A 25 -2.28 8.68 -18.42
C THR A 25 -3.14 7.43 -18.64
N TYR A 26 -3.75 6.88 -17.59
CA TYR A 26 -4.48 5.61 -17.60
C TYR A 26 -6.00 5.80 -17.68
N ILE A 27 -6.49 6.90 -18.28
CA ILE A 27 -7.92 7.22 -18.34
C ILE A 27 -8.77 6.10 -18.96
N THR A 28 -8.28 5.47 -20.02
CA THR A 28 -8.95 4.36 -20.74
C THR A 28 -8.60 2.97 -20.21
N GLN A 29 -7.72 2.89 -19.21
CA GLN A 29 -7.21 1.61 -18.72
C GLN A 29 -8.30 0.87 -17.93
N THR A 30 -8.57 -0.36 -18.36
CA THR A 30 -9.56 -1.27 -17.77
C THR A 30 -8.94 -2.62 -17.37
N ARG A 31 -7.62 -2.74 -17.50
CA ARG A 31 -6.86 -3.97 -17.27
C ARG A 31 -5.69 -3.68 -16.34
N CYS A 32 -5.16 -4.71 -15.68
CA CYS A 32 -3.97 -4.56 -14.85
C CYS A 32 -2.73 -4.22 -15.71
N CYS A 33 -1.95 -3.19 -15.35
CA CYS A 33 -0.72 -2.82 -16.08
C CYS A 33 0.37 -3.90 -16.05
N THR A 34 0.36 -4.81 -15.06
CA THR A 34 1.36 -5.87 -14.93
C THR A 34 0.94 -7.19 -15.57
N CYS A 35 -0.21 -7.75 -15.17
CA CYS A 35 -0.64 -9.08 -15.62
C CYS A 35 -1.71 -9.05 -16.71
N ASN A 36 -2.16 -7.87 -17.14
CA ASN A 36 -3.18 -7.67 -18.17
C ASN A 36 -4.54 -8.35 -17.88
N ALA A 37 -4.84 -8.66 -16.62
CA ALA A 37 -6.12 -9.22 -16.20
C ALA A 37 -7.27 -8.23 -16.52
N PRO A 38 -8.32 -8.67 -17.24
CA PRO A 38 -9.51 -7.85 -17.52
C PRO A 38 -10.56 -7.95 -16.41
N GLY A 39 -11.45 -6.96 -16.33
CA GLY A 39 -12.66 -7.04 -15.49
C GLY A 39 -12.39 -7.07 -13.99
N VAL A 40 -11.21 -6.62 -13.57
CA VAL A 40 -10.79 -6.58 -12.16
C VAL A 40 -10.87 -5.16 -11.63
N GLU A 41 -11.07 -5.02 -10.31
CA GLU A 41 -10.86 -3.75 -9.63
C GLU A 41 -9.40 -3.32 -9.79
N LEU A 42 -9.22 -2.03 -10.09
CA LEU A 42 -7.92 -1.43 -10.33
C LEU A 42 -7.55 -0.52 -9.17
N HIS A 43 -6.34 -0.70 -8.69
CA HIS A 43 -5.76 -0.02 -7.56
C HIS A 43 -4.57 0.81 -8.00
N ARG A 44 -4.35 1.95 -7.35
CA ARG A 44 -3.12 2.73 -7.45
C ARG A 44 -2.49 2.90 -6.07
N CYS A 45 -1.19 3.16 -6.07
CA CYS A 45 -0.47 3.56 -4.87
C CYS A 45 -0.16 5.06 -4.94
N LYS A 46 -0.39 5.80 -3.85
CA LYS A 46 -0.10 7.25 -3.77
C LYS A 46 1.33 7.56 -3.36
N ASP A 47 2.07 6.57 -2.86
CA ASP A 47 3.43 6.77 -2.33
C ASP A 47 4.52 6.18 -3.25
N CYS A 48 4.17 5.28 -4.16
CA CYS A 48 5.10 4.75 -5.17
C CYS A 48 5.34 5.76 -6.29
N LEU A 49 6.58 5.78 -6.81
CA LEU A 49 6.91 6.43 -8.08
C LEU A 49 6.49 5.59 -9.28
N SER A 50 5.23 5.13 -9.30
CA SER A 50 4.66 4.32 -10.37
C SER A 50 3.92 5.14 -11.44
N PHE A 51 4.05 6.47 -11.40
CA PHE A 51 3.42 7.39 -12.37
C PHE A 51 1.90 7.20 -12.55
N GLY A 52 1.21 6.64 -11.55
CA GLY A 52 -0.23 6.40 -11.58
C GLY A 52 -0.65 5.04 -12.17
N GLU A 53 0.28 4.10 -12.35
CA GLU A 53 -0.03 2.73 -12.79
C GLU A 53 -1.16 2.10 -11.98
N MET A 54 -2.06 1.43 -12.71
CA MET A 54 -3.23 0.77 -12.17
C MET A 54 -3.07 -0.75 -12.19
N LEU A 55 -3.06 -1.36 -11.01
CA LEU A 55 -2.80 -2.78 -10.81
C LEU A 55 -4.04 -3.48 -10.25
N CYS A 56 -4.21 -4.76 -10.56
CA CYS A 56 -5.14 -5.60 -9.81
C CYS A 56 -4.61 -5.84 -8.38
N ALA A 57 -5.49 -6.25 -7.46
CA ALA A 57 -5.12 -6.52 -6.07
C ALA A 57 -3.89 -7.46 -5.94
N ALA A 58 -3.83 -8.55 -6.71
CA ALA A 58 -2.71 -9.49 -6.65
C ALA A 58 -1.36 -8.85 -7.06
N CYS A 59 -1.35 -8.05 -8.13
CA CYS A 59 -0.15 -7.33 -8.55
C CYS A 59 0.22 -6.21 -7.57
N MET A 60 -0.78 -5.53 -6.99
CA MET A 60 -0.59 -4.53 -5.95
C MET A 60 0.07 -5.14 -4.70
N VAL A 61 -0.45 -6.27 -4.20
CA VAL A 61 0.14 -6.99 -3.07
C VAL A 61 1.57 -7.40 -3.39
N ASN A 62 1.81 -7.98 -4.57
CA ASN A 62 3.14 -8.47 -4.93
C ASN A 62 4.20 -7.35 -5.00
N SER A 63 3.85 -6.17 -5.53
CA SER A 63 4.77 -5.03 -5.60
C SER A 63 4.98 -4.32 -4.26
N HIS A 64 4.09 -4.51 -3.28
CA HIS A 64 4.11 -3.80 -2.00
C HIS A 64 4.46 -4.68 -0.78
N LYS A 65 4.88 -5.94 -0.97
CA LYS A 65 5.27 -6.85 0.14
C LYS A 65 6.30 -6.24 1.10
N ALA A 66 7.24 -5.47 0.57
CA ALA A 66 8.28 -4.80 1.37
C ALA A 66 7.91 -3.36 1.80
N HIS A 67 6.75 -2.87 1.38
CA HIS A 67 6.29 -1.50 1.61
C HIS A 67 4.85 -1.47 2.14
N PRO A 68 4.57 -2.09 3.31
CA PRO A 68 3.20 -2.29 3.81
C PRO A 68 2.54 -1.04 4.40
N PHE A 69 3.19 0.12 4.31
CA PHE A 69 2.67 1.42 4.77
C PHE A 69 2.45 2.39 3.62
N HIS A 70 2.46 1.91 2.39
CA HIS A 70 2.09 2.72 1.23
C HIS A 70 0.58 2.80 1.10
N ARG A 71 0.06 4.01 0.91
CA ARG A 71 -1.37 4.30 0.81
C ARG A 71 -1.91 3.83 -0.54
N ILE A 72 -2.83 2.88 -0.49
CA ILE A 72 -3.48 2.29 -1.66
C ILE A 72 -4.89 2.88 -1.82
N GLU A 73 -5.25 3.19 -3.06
CA GLU A 73 -6.59 3.59 -3.45
C GLU A 73 -7.13 2.63 -4.51
N VAL A 74 -8.44 2.41 -4.52
CA VAL A 74 -9.13 1.70 -5.60
C VAL A 74 -9.99 2.66 -6.39
N CYS A 75 -10.05 2.43 -7.70
CA CYS A 75 -10.91 3.21 -8.58
C CYS A 75 -12.36 2.70 -8.50
N THR A 76 -13.34 3.60 -8.55
CA THR A 76 -14.73 3.18 -8.69
C THR A 76 -14.96 2.42 -10.00
N PRO A 77 -16.01 1.58 -10.08
CA PRO A 77 -16.35 0.86 -11.32
C PRO A 77 -16.55 1.80 -12.52
N LEU A 78 -17.13 2.99 -12.30
CA LEU A 78 -17.32 4.01 -13.33
C LEU A 78 -16.03 4.78 -13.66
N GLY A 79 -14.96 4.59 -12.88
CA GLY A 79 -13.67 5.25 -13.07
C GLY A 79 -13.63 6.73 -12.74
N THR A 80 -14.62 7.23 -12.00
CA THR A 80 -14.83 8.65 -11.73
C THR A 80 -14.14 9.15 -10.48
N SER A 81 -13.82 8.25 -9.54
CA SER A 81 -13.24 8.63 -8.25
C SER A 81 -12.39 7.52 -7.65
N TRP A 82 -11.59 7.91 -6.67
CA TRP A 82 -10.69 7.05 -5.93
C TRP A 82 -11.13 6.95 -4.48
N HIS A 83 -11.03 5.75 -3.91
CA HIS A 83 -11.34 5.50 -2.52
C HIS A 83 -10.17 4.81 -1.85
N SER A 84 -9.78 5.29 -0.68
CA SER A 84 -8.75 4.63 0.13
C SER A 84 -9.14 3.18 0.40
N ARG A 85 -8.12 2.32 0.41
CA ARG A 85 -8.19 0.94 0.86
C ARG A 85 -7.13 0.71 1.91
N THR A 86 -7.45 -0.11 2.90
CA THR A 86 -6.44 -0.56 3.84
C THR A 86 -5.62 -1.64 3.17
N GLU A 87 -4.35 -1.74 3.55
CA GLU A 87 -3.44 -2.75 3.02
C GLU A 87 -3.99 -4.15 3.28
N ALA A 88 -4.52 -4.38 4.48
CA ALA A 88 -5.23 -5.62 4.81
C ALA A 88 -6.42 -5.92 3.87
N SER A 89 -7.22 -4.90 3.48
CA SER A 89 -8.39 -5.10 2.61
C SER A 89 -8.02 -5.45 1.16
N VAL A 90 -6.81 -5.07 0.72
CA VAL A 90 -6.28 -5.44 -0.60
C VAL A 90 -5.62 -6.83 -0.55
N GLY A 91 -5.45 -7.41 0.64
CA GLY A 91 -4.82 -8.71 0.86
C GLY A 91 -3.32 -8.65 1.16
N LEU A 92 -2.80 -7.48 1.57
CA LEU A 92 -1.41 -7.35 1.97
C LEU A 92 -1.24 -7.83 3.42
N GLU A 93 -0.41 -8.86 3.58
CA GLU A 93 -0.06 -9.47 4.87
C GLU A 93 1.42 -9.22 5.19
N VAL A 94 1.70 -8.86 6.45
CA VAL A 94 3.06 -8.69 6.97
C VAL A 94 3.42 -9.92 7.79
N HIS A 95 4.26 -10.77 7.21
CA HIS A 95 4.77 -11.96 7.88
C HIS A 95 6.07 -11.64 8.64
N LEU A 96 6.09 -11.94 9.93
CA LEU A 96 7.24 -11.69 10.80
C LEU A 96 8.12 -12.94 10.98
N GLY A 97 9.39 -12.73 11.33
CA GLY A 97 10.32 -13.77 11.78
C GLY A 97 11.05 -14.55 10.68
N HIS A 98 10.59 -14.51 9.43
CA HIS A 98 11.25 -15.12 8.27
C HIS A 98 11.48 -14.10 7.16
N THR A 99 12.28 -14.46 6.15
CA THR A 99 12.40 -13.66 4.92
C THR A 99 11.05 -13.55 4.22
N THR A 100 10.78 -12.42 3.56
CA THR A 100 9.52 -12.13 2.83
C THR A 100 9.15 -13.16 1.76
N ALA A 101 10.07 -14.04 1.37
CA ALA A 101 9.85 -15.11 0.40
C ALA A 101 9.09 -16.33 0.96
N THR A 102 9.06 -16.54 2.28
CA THR A 102 8.51 -17.77 2.87
C THR A 102 7.50 -17.48 3.98
N LYS A 103 6.30 -18.07 3.87
CA LYS A 103 5.30 -18.04 4.95
C LYS A 103 5.73 -19.03 6.04
N CYS A 104 5.61 -18.61 7.31
CA CYS A 104 5.87 -19.49 8.44
C CYS A 104 4.82 -20.61 8.48
N PRO A 105 5.19 -21.91 8.53
CA PRO A 105 4.21 -22.99 8.65
C PRO A 105 3.51 -23.01 10.01
N PHE A 106 4.11 -22.36 11.01
CA PHE A 106 3.56 -22.20 12.36
C PHE A 106 3.09 -20.75 12.59
N SER A 107 2.64 -20.06 11.54
CA SER A 107 2.21 -18.66 11.68
C SER A 107 1.02 -18.54 12.64
N SER A 108 1.04 -17.48 13.45
CA SER A 108 -0.05 -17.13 14.35
C SER A 108 -0.56 -15.73 13.98
N PRO A 109 -1.82 -15.58 13.56
CA PRO A 109 -2.33 -14.29 13.15
C PRO A 109 -2.36 -13.32 14.34
N GLY A 110 -2.07 -12.06 14.04
CA GLY A 110 -2.26 -10.94 14.95
C GLY A 110 -3.73 -10.57 15.12
N HIS A 111 -3.97 -9.49 15.85
CA HIS A 111 -5.33 -8.97 16.02
C HIS A 111 -5.90 -8.49 14.67
N ALA A 112 -7.17 -8.80 14.39
CA ALA A 112 -7.82 -8.45 13.11
C ALA A 112 -7.88 -6.95 12.81
N GLN A 113 -7.73 -6.11 13.84
CA GLN A 113 -7.68 -4.65 13.75
C GLN A 113 -6.31 -4.11 14.16
N PHE A 114 -5.22 -4.74 13.73
CA PHE A 114 -3.89 -4.22 14.00
C PHE A 114 -3.69 -2.86 13.29
N ILE A 115 -3.37 -1.82 14.06
CA ILE A 115 -3.15 -0.47 13.54
C ILE A 115 -1.69 -0.08 13.75
N ALA A 116 -1.04 0.34 12.68
CA ALA A 116 0.29 0.94 12.71
C ALA A 116 0.17 2.45 12.49
N LEU A 117 0.85 3.23 13.32
CA LEU A 117 1.02 4.67 13.13
C LEU A 117 2.28 4.91 12.31
N HIS A 118 2.15 5.63 11.20
CA HIS A 118 3.24 6.02 10.32
C HIS A 118 3.14 7.51 10.00
N VAL A 119 4.24 8.10 9.50
CA VAL A 119 4.29 9.55 9.20
C VAL A 119 3.32 10.00 8.09
N ASN A 120 2.83 9.06 7.28
CA ASN A 120 1.83 9.30 6.23
C ASN A 120 0.40 8.93 6.66
N GLY A 121 0.19 8.47 7.90
CA GLY A 121 -1.15 8.18 8.44
C GLY A 121 -1.24 6.90 9.28
N LEU A 122 -2.48 6.47 9.50
CA LEU A 122 -2.81 5.24 10.20
C LEU A 122 -3.06 4.12 9.20
N HIS A 123 -2.39 3.00 9.39
CA HIS A 123 -2.49 1.82 8.52
C HIS A 123 -3.15 0.68 9.26
N ARG A 124 -4.17 0.07 8.63
CA ARG A 124 -4.73 -1.20 9.10
C ARG A 124 -4.06 -2.31 8.32
N ILE A 125 -3.19 -3.04 9.01
CA ILE A 125 -2.37 -4.10 8.41
C ILE A 125 -2.76 -5.47 8.97
N ALA A 126 -2.66 -6.51 8.15
CA ALA A 126 -2.74 -7.88 8.62
C ALA A 126 -1.32 -8.32 9.02
N ILE A 127 -1.09 -8.62 10.29
CA ILE A 127 0.19 -9.17 10.77
C ILE A 127 0.05 -10.66 11.02
N ASP A 128 1.04 -11.42 10.58
CA ASP A 128 1.24 -12.83 10.90
C ASP A 128 2.55 -12.99 11.69
N PHE A 129 2.44 -13.46 12.94
CA PHE A 129 3.60 -13.73 13.78
C PHE A 129 4.19 -15.11 13.49
N CYS A 130 5.51 -15.25 13.62
CA CYS A 130 6.19 -16.54 13.60
C CYS A 130 5.93 -17.31 14.90
N GLY A 131 5.41 -18.54 14.80
CA GLY A 131 5.21 -19.45 15.93
C GLY A 131 6.18 -20.64 15.94
N CYS A 132 7.31 -20.58 15.24
CA CYS A 132 8.34 -21.61 15.32
C CYS A 132 8.85 -21.77 16.77
N PRO A 133 9.32 -22.96 17.20
CA PRO A 133 9.78 -23.19 18.58
C PRO A 133 10.87 -22.24 19.08
N SER A 134 11.73 -21.74 18.18
CA SER A 134 12.80 -20.78 18.49
C SER A 134 12.42 -19.32 18.18
N SER A 135 11.15 -19.01 17.89
CA SER A 135 10.73 -17.66 17.60
C SER A 135 10.75 -16.80 18.87
N PRO A 136 11.18 -15.53 18.79
CA PRO A 136 11.15 -14.66 19.96
C PRO A 136 9.70 -14.23 20.26
N PRO A 137 9.44 -13.64 21.44
CA PRO A 137 8.12 -13.10 21.78
C PRO A 137 7.60 -12.10 20.75
N ARG A 138 6.27 -11.97 20.63
CA ARG A 138 5.59 -11.13 19.61
C ARG A 138 6.13 -9.70 19.54
N HIS A 139 6.34 -9.03 20.68
CA HIS A 139 6.88 -7.67 20.72
C HIS A 139 8.29 -7.59 20.14
N VAL A 140 9.14 -8.59 20.34
CA VAL A 140 10.49 -8.65 19.75
C VAL A 140 10.41 -8.89 18.25
N GLN A 141 9.46 -9.70 17.76
CA GLN A 141 9.25 -9.88 16.32
C GLN A 141 8.87 -8.56 15.65
N LEU A 142 7.99 -7.76 16.27
CA LEU A 142 7.65 -6.41 15.81
C LEU A 142 8.88 -5.51 15.78
N LEU A 143 9.64 -5.45 16.87
CA LEU A 143 10.85 -4.63 16.95
C LEU A 143 11.90 -5.01 15.91
N ARG A 144 12.07 -6.31 15.61
CA ARG A 144 12.95 -6.79 14.54
C ARG A 144 12.47 -6.37 13.14
N ALA A 145 11.18 -6.12 12.98
CA ALA A 145 10.59 -5.53 11.77
C ALA A 145 10.51 -3.98 11.84
N SER A 146 11.21 -3.35 12.78
CA SER A 146 11.18 -1.90 13.03
C SER A 146 9.79 -1.35 13.39
N LEU A 147 8.91 -2.21 13.93
CA LEU A 147 7.61 -1.82 14.46
C LEU A 147 7.70 -1.72 15.99
N TYR A 148 7.50 -0.52 16.49
CA TYR A 148 7.53 -0.25 17.93
C TYR A 148 6.13 -0.47 18.51
N PRO A 149 5.95 -1.48 19.37
CA PRO A 149 4.64 -1.76 19.96
C PRO A 149 4.22 -0.61 20.89
N ALA A 150 2.99 -0.13 20.76
CA ALA A 150 2.43 0.89 21.64
C ALA A 150 2.13 0.35 23.05
N THR A 151 1.89 -0.96 23.16
CA THR A 151 1.60 -1.68 24.39
C THR A 151 2.44 -2.97 24.46
N PRO A 152 3.02 -3.34 25.61
CA PRO A 152 3.97 -4.46 25.72
C PRO A 152 3.33 -5.87 25.83
N HIS A 153 2.00 -5.98 25.70
CA HIS A 153 1.24 -7.21 25.97
C HIS A 153 0.94 -8.04 24.73
#